data_AF-A0A929W4T6-F1
#
_entry.id   AF-A0A929W4T6-F1
#
_cell.length_a   1.000
_cell.length_b   1.000
_cell.length_c   1.000
_cell.angle_alpha   90.00
_cell.angle_beta   90.00
_cell.angle_gamma   90.00
#
_symmetry.space_group_name_H-M   'P 1'
#
loop_
_entity.id
_entity.type
_entity.pdbx_description
1 polymer ?
#
loop_
_entity_poly.entity_id
_entity_poly.type
_entity_poly.pdbx_seq_one_letter_code
_entity_poly.pdbx_strand_id
1 'polypeptide(L)'
;MPFRLRYLLTLLFAVCFGQSLHAKQTDSTSTHYPRTVVYEEGTGTWCGWCPLGGFLLDELGRQHPDRFVGIAVHRNDEMATYTYNALSFRAFPTAHIDRDVRNASFSLSNFEQQYLAAAARPAEALVEAEFKLTDERKFELHVRTTYGRDAHNLDLRLAYVVLEDSVGPYFQSNYYALGKVYVPPTSPFHVWTTRPSRARVYFNDVAREIYPDANGLVG
;
A
#
# COMPACT_ATOMS: atom_id res chain seq x y z
N MET A 1 24.53 2.10 10.91
CA MET A 1 24.12 3.41 10.35
C MET A 1 22.82 3.78 11.03
N PRO A 2 22.69 4.96 11.66
CA PRO A 2 21.57 5.23 12.55
C PRO A 2 20.30 5.55 11.75
N PHE A 3 19.22 4.86 12.09
CA PHE A 3 17.86 5.08 11.62
C PHE A 3 17.46 6.54 11.86
N ARG A 4 17.10 7.26 10.78
CA ARG A 4 16.46 8.58 10.88
C ARG A 4 14.97 8.40 10.70
N LEU A 5 14.26 8.24 11.80
CA LEU A 5 12.81 8.35 11.87
C LEU A 5 12.46 9.84 11.68
N ARG A 6 12.02 10.22 10.47
CA ARG A 6 11.61 11.60 10.17
C ARG A 6 10.13 11.76 10.54
N TYR A 7 9.86 12.27 11.74
CA TYR A 7 8.58 12.90 12.04
C TYR A 7 8.65 14.36 11.57
N LEU A 8 7.82 14.74 10.60
CA LEU A 8 7.65 16.13 10.21
C LEU A 8 6.18 16.53 10.43
N LEU A 9 5.92 17.07 11.63
CA LEU A 9 4.67 17.74 11.97
C LEU A 9 4.78 19.20 11.51
N THR A 10 3.97 19.62 10.54
CA THR A 10 3.89 21.03 10.13
C THR A 10 2.50 21.56 10.47
N LEU A 11 2.38 22.24 11.61
CA LEU A 11 1.20 22.98 12.03
C LEU A 11 1.31 24.41 11.49
N LEU A 12 0.34 24.86 10.70
CA LEU A 12 0.14 26.27 10.38
C LEU A 12 -1.29 26.69 10.75
N PHE A 13 -1.40 27.48 11.82
CA PHE A 13 -2.61 28.22 12.17
C PHE A 13 -2.63 29.56 11.42
N ALA A 14 -3.74 29.88 10.78
CA ALA A 14 -4.12 31.26 10.47
C ALA A 14 -5.63 31.41 10.74
N VAL A 15 -5.97 32.42 11.54
CA VAL A 15 -7.31 32.70 12.10
C VAL A 15 -7.82 34.06 11.62
N CYS A 16 -9.16 34.17 11.51
CA CYS A 16 -10.04 35.36 11.38
C CYS A 16 -10.11 36.01 9.97
N PHE A 17 -11.27 36.32 9.40
CA PHE A 17 -12.46 37.12 9.83
C PHE A 17 -13.74 36.59 9.13
N GLY A 18 -15.00 36.70 9.59
CA GLY A 18 -15.79 37.86 10.02
C GLY A 18 -17.24 37.65 9.50
N GLN A 19 -18.27 37.97 10.28
CA GLN A 19 -19.68 37.57 10.10
C GLN A 19 -20.45 38.32 8.99
N SER A 20 -21.43 37.68 8.33
CA SER A 20 -22.84 38.14 8.21
C SER A 20 -23.73 37.15 7.43
N LEU A 21 -25.04 37.29 7.62
CA LEU A 21 -26.16 36.35 7.48
C LEU A 21 -26.74 36.15 6.06
N HIS A 22 -27.51 35.05 5.94
CA HIS A 22 -28.57 34.71 4.97
C HIS A 22 -28.17 34.14 3.59
N ALA A 23 -28.12 32.81 3.52
CA ALA A 23 -28.97 32.01 2.62
C ALA A 23 -28.95 30.54 3.08
N LYS A 24 -30.11 29.91 3.29
CA LYS A 24 -30.22 28.45 3.33
C LYS A 24 -30.11 27.96 1.89
N GLN A 25 -28.88 27.91 1.41
CA GLN A 25 -28.52 27.21 0.19
C GLN A 25 -27.74 26.00 0.67
N THR A 26 -28.36 24.82 0.64
CA THR A 26 -27.64 23.55 0.71
C THR A 26 -26.81 23.44 -0.56
N ASP A 27 -25.74 24.22 -0.61
CA ASP A 27 -24.66 24.02 -1.55
C ASP A 27 -23.89 22.82 -1.03
N SER A 28 -24.27 21.63 -1.47
CA SER A 28 -23.49 20.42 -1.20
C SER A 28 -22.25 20.45 -2.09
N THR A 29 -21.33 21.38 -1.80
CA THR A 29 -20.00 21.38 -2.40
C THR A 29 -19.28 20.15 -1.86
N SER A 30 -19.30 19.05 -2.64
CA SER A 30 -18.57 17.84 -2.30
C SER A 30 -17.07 18.15 -2.35
N THR A 31 -16.43 18.14 -1.19
CA THR A 31 -14.98 18.18 -1.10
C THR A 31 -14.44 16.82 -1.50
N HIS A 32 -13.42 16.80 -2.35
CA HIS A 32 -12.71 15.58 -2.68
C HIS A 32 -11.28 15.67 -2.17
N TYR A 33 -10.79 14.57 -1.63
CA TYR A 33 -9.42 14.48 -1.17
C TYR A 33 -8.57 13.80 -2.24
N PRO A 34 -7.30 14.18 -2.34
CA PRO A 34 -6.43 13.48 -3.25
C PRO A 34 -6.20 12.06 -2.67
N ARG A 35 -6.29 11.02 -3.50
CA ARG A 35 -6.21 9.60 -3.09
C ARG A 35 -4.80 9.05 -2.79
N THR A 36 -4.66 8.39 -1.64
CA THR A 36 -3.55 7.45 -1.39
C THR A 36 -3.92 6.10 -1.99
N VAL A 37 -3.09 5.56 -2.88
CA VAL A 37 -3.36 4.32 -3.61
C VAL A 37 -2.78 3.13 -2.86
N VAL A 38 -3.57 2.08 -2.68
CA VAL A 38 -3.17 0.85 -2.00
C VAL A 38 -2.97 -0.27 -3.01
N TYR A 39 -1.81 -0.92 -2.98
CA TYR A 39 -1.52 -2.13 -3.75
C TYR A 39 -1.35 -3.31 -2.79
N GLU A 40 -2.26 -4.27 -2.86
CA GLU A 40 -2.11 -5.56 -2.17
C GLU A 40 -1.55 -6.58 -3.17
N GLU A 41 -0.27 -6.90 -3.09
CA GLU A 41 0.42 -7.87 -3.95
C GLU A 41 0.28 -9.28 -3.36
N GLY A 42 -0.31 -10.21 -4.11
CA GLY A 42 -0.13 -11.63 -3.83
C GLY A 42 1.28 -12.05 -4.23
N THR A 43 2.07 -12.53 -3.26
CA THR A 43 3.48 -12.93 -3.48
C THR A 43 3.87 -14.21 -2.71
N GLY A 44 5.11 -14.66 -2.89
CA GLY A 44 5.68 -15.76 -2.12
C GLY A 44 7.14 -16.10 -2.48
N THR A 45 7.90 -16.63 -1.52
CA THR A 45 9.32 -16.99 -1.70
C THR A 45 9.54 -18.07 -2.76
N TRP A 46 8.55 -18.93 -3.00
CA TRP A 46 8.55 -19.98 -4.01
C TRP A 46 8.23 -19.48 -5.43
N CYS A 47 7.72 -18.25 -5.58
CA CYS A 47 7.25 -17.71 -6.86
C CYS A 47 8.41 -17.10 -7.67
N GLY A 48 8.80 -17.76 -8.75
CA GLY A 48 9.94 -17.33 -9.58
C GLY A 48 9.81 -15.98 -10.29
N TRP A 49 8.59 -15.49 -10.49
CA TRP A 49 8.30 -14.20 -11.13
C TRP A 49 8.05 -13.06 -10.13
N CYS A 50 7.85 -13.40 -8.85
CA CYS A 50 7.55 -12.44 -7.79
C CYS A 50 8.67 -11.44 -7.46
N PRO A 51 9.95 -11.65 -7.82
CA PRO A 51 10.92 -10.57 -7.75
C PRO A 51 10.48 -9.25 -8.40
N LEU A 52 9.71 -9.31 -9.50
CA LEU A 52 9.23 -8.12 -10.20
C LEU A 52 8.16 -7.37 -9.40
N GLY A 53 7.25 -8.08 -8.75
CA GLY A 53 6.19 -7.46 -7.96
C GLY A 53 6.78 -6.68 -6.77
N GLY A 54 7.61 -7.34 -5.96
CA GLY A 54 8.30 -6.70 -4.85
C GLY A 54 9.16 -5.50 -5.27
N PHE A 55 9.90 -5.62 -6.39
CA PHE A 55 10.67 -4.48 -6.93
C PHE A 55 9.79 -3.29 -7.32
N LEU A 56 8.62 -3.53 -7.91
CA LEU A 56 7.72 -2.47 -8.35
C LEU A 56 6.94 -1.85 -7.18
N LEU A 57 6.64 -2.62 -6.13
CA LEU A 57 6.13 -2.08 -4.87
C LEU A 57 7.13 -1.12 -4.22
N ASP A 58 8.39 -1.56 -4.08
CA ASP A 58 9.48 -0.73 -3.55
C ASP A 58 9.65 0.57 -4.37
N GLU A 59 9.62 0.47 -5.70
CA GLU A 59 9.80 1.63 -6.58
C GLU A 59 8.63 2.61 -6.49
N LEU A 60 7.38 2.13 -6.44
CA LEU A 60 6.20 3.00 -6.25
C LEU A 60 6.23 3.68 -4.88
N GLY A 61 6.59 2.97 -3.81
CA GLY A 61 6.76 3.55 -2.47
C GLY A 61 7.84 4.63 -2.44
N ARG A 62 8.95 4.42 -3.16
CA ARG A 62 10.02 5.41 -3.28
C ARG A 62 9.63 6.64 -4.10
N GLN A 63 8.86 6.45 -5.17
CA GLN A 63 8.43 7.54 -6.06
C GLN A 63 7.25 8.35 -5.49
N HIS A 64 6.40 7.72 -4.70
CA HIS A 64 5.15 8.29 -4.20
C HIS A 64 4.94 8.08 -2.68
N PRO A 65 5.89 8.49 -1.83
CA PRO A 65 5.92 8.11 -0.40
C PRO A 65 4.71 8.60 0.40
N ASP A 66 4.10 9.72 0.01
CA ASP A 66 2.93 10.29 0.71
C ASP A 66 1.58 9.83 0.11
N ARG A 67 1.62 9.02 -0.96
CA ARG A 67 0.49 8.78 -1.87
C ARG A 67 0.32 7.32 -2.28
N PHE A 68 1.17 6.44 -1.77
CA PHE A 68 1.18 5.02 -2.10
C PHE A 68 1.40 4.19 -0.84
N VAL A 69 0.71 3.05 -0.76
CA VAL A 69 0.94 2.00 0.24
C VAL A 69 1.03 0.67 -0.49
N GLY A 70 2.21 0.05 -0.42
CA GLY A 70 2.42 -1.34 -0.85
C GLY A 70 2.12 -2.29 0.30
N ILE A 71 1.57 -3.46 -0.02
CA ILE A 71 1.29 -4.53 0.93
C ILE A 71 1.66 -5.86 0.28
N ALA A 72 2.75 -6.48 0.73
CA ALA A 72 3.19 -7.79 0.28
C ALA A 72 2.43 -8.89 1.04
N VAL A 73 1.45 -9.48 0.36
CA VAL A 73 0.57 -10.52 0.88
C VAL A 73 1.12 -11.90 0.51
N HIS A 74 1.95 -12.43 1.40
CA HIS A 74 2.62 -13.72 1.23
C HIS A 74 1.66 -14.93 1.32
N ARG A 75 1.99 -16.01 0.60
CA ARG A 75 1.25 -17.27 0.58
C ARG A 75 2.19 -18.47 0.70
N ASN A 76 1.84 -19.43 1.56
CA ASN A 76 2.53 -20.72 1.70
C ASN A 76 4.05 -20.59 1.92
N ASP A 77 4.49 -19.61 2.69
CA ASP A 77 5.88 -19.42 3.11
C ASP A 77 5.97 -18.85 4.54
N GLU A 78 7.19 -18.60 5.02
CA GLU A 78 7.50 -18.14 6.38
C GLU A 78 6.90 -16.78 6.75
N MET A 79 6.46 -16.01 5.76
CA MET A 79 5.92 -14.66 5.93
C MET A 79 4.39 -14.62 5.80
N ALA A 80 3.76 -15.73 5.41
CA ALA A 80 2.32 -15.82 5.26
C ALA A 80 1.57 -15.63 6.60
N THR A 81 0.44 -14.92 6.54
CA THR A 81 -0.49 -14.71 7.66
C THR A 81 -1.88 -15.21 7.31
N TYR A 82 -2.59 -15.81 8.27
CA TYR A 82 -3.92 -16.38 8.03
C TYR A 82 -5.02 -15.30 7.88
N THR A 83 -4.80 -14.10 8.42
CA THR A 83 -5.78 -13.00 8.39
C THR A 83 -6.04 -12.49 6.97
N TYR A 84 -5.09 -12.71 6.05
CA TYR A 84 -5.23 -12.36 4.64
C TYR A 84 -5.81 -13.47 3.75
N ASN A 85 -6.18 -14.64 4.30
CA ASN A 85 -6.63 -15.79 3.50
C ASN A 85 -7.90 -15.51 2.68
N ALA A 86 -8.77 -14.61 3.16
CA ALA A 86 -9.98 -14.21 2.43
C ALA A 86 -9.67 -13.44 1.13
N LEU A 87 -8.50 -12.79 1.04
CA LEU A 87 -8.08 -12.08 -0.16
C LEU A 87 -7.47 -13.06 -1.16
N SER A 88 -8.23 -13.43 -2.19
CA SER A 88 -7.78 -14.37 -3.23
C SER A 88 -6.99 -13.68 -4.34
N PHE A 89 -5.95 -14.34 -4.84
CA PHE A 89 -5.18 -13.94 -6.02
C PHE A 89 -5.24 -15.04 -7.08
N ARG A 90 -5.39 -14.66 -8.35
CA ARG A 90 -5.49 -15.60 -9.48
C ARG A 90 -4.13 -16.10 -9.94
N ALA A 91 -3.07 -15.32 -9.70
CA ALA A 91 -1.70 -15.65 -10.06
C ALA A 91 -0.72 -14.84 -9.18
N PHE A 92 0.55 -15.24 -9.21
CA PHE A 92 1.62 -14.62 -8.45
C PHE A 92 2.77 -14.24 -9.40
N PRO A 93 3.28 -12.99 -9.38
CA PRO A 93 2.75 -11.85 -8.64
C PRO A 93 1.54 -11.22 -9.37
N THR A 94 0.51 -10.85 -8.62
CA THR A 94 -0.55 -9.93 -9.09
C THR A 94 -0.98 -9.02 -7.96
N ALA A 95 -1.50 -7.84 -8.27
CA ALA A 95 -1.97 -6.87 -7.28
C ALA A 95 -3.48 -6.66 -7.32
N HIS A 96 -4.07 -6.34 -6.17
CA HIS A 96 -5.34 -5.62 -6.13
C HIS A 96 -5.05 -4.14 -5.88
N ILE A 97 -5.51 -3.26 -6.78
CA ILE A 97 -5.28 -1.81 -6.69
C ILE A 97 -6.56 -1.17 -6.17
N ASP A 98 -6.49 -0.59 -4.97
CA ASP A 98 -7.63 -0.12 -4.17
C ASP A 98 -8.77 -1.14 -4.07
N ARG A 99 -8.49 -2.42 -4.35
CA ARG A 99 -9.46 -3.50 -4.55
C ARG A 99 -10.52 -3.26 -5.64
N ASP A 100 -10.44 -2.17 -6.39
CA ASP A 100 -11.29 -1.87 -7.54
C ASP A 100 -10.77 -2.58 -8.80
N VAL A 101 -9.45 -2.60 -8.98
CA VAL A 101 -8.79 -3.38 -10.02
C VAL A 101 -8.27 -4.66 -9.38
N ARG A 102 -8.77 -5.80 -9.83
CA ARG A 102 -8.41 -7.11 -9.26
C ARG A 102 -7.42 -7.85 -10.13
N ASN A 103 -6.38 -8.42 -9.53
CA ASN A 103 -5.33 -9.21 -10.20
C ASN A 103 -4.63 -8.43 -11.34
N ALA A 104 -4.33 -7.16 -11.09
CA ALA A 104 -3.49 -6.35 -11.94
C ALA A 104 -2.12 -7.02 -12.13
N SER A 105 -1.69 -7.11 -13.39
CA SER A 105 -0.38 -7.66 -13.73
C SER A 105 0.72 -6.63 -13.53
N PHE A 106 1.87 -7.09 -13.05
CA PHE A 106 3.09 -6.30 -12.98
C PHE A 106 3.83 -6.30 -14.32
N SER A 107 4.27 -5.13 -14.75
CA SER A 107 5.19 -4.96 -15.89
C SER A 107 6.03 -3.71 -15.69
N LEU A 108 7.30 -3.78 -16.08
CA LEU A 108 8.24 -2.66 -16.01
C LEU A 108 7.79 -1.44 -16.83
N SER A 109 6.93 -1.62 -17.84
CA SER A 109 6.55 -0.55 -18.76
C SER A 109 5.26 0.19 -18.39
N ASN A 110 4.37 -0.42 -17.60
CA ASN A 110 3.02 0.13 -17.39
C ASN A 110 2.63 0.31 -15.92
N PHE A 111 3.45 -0.12 -14.97
CA PHE A 111 3.06 -0.13 -13.55
C PHE A 111 2.77 1.28 -13.01
N GLU A 112 3.59 2.27 -13.37
CA GLU A 112 3.39 3.67 -12.95
C GLU A 112 2.10 4.24 -13.54
N GLN A 113 1.75 3.90 -14.79
CA GLN A 113 0.49 4.35 -15.41
C GLN A 113 -0.73 3.78 -14.70
N GLN A 114 -0.67 2.52 -14.23
CA GLN A 114 -1.74 1.94 -13.41
C GLN A 114 -1.91 2.71 -12.08
N TYR A 115 -0.79 3.08 -11.45
CA TYR A 115 -0.80 3.90 -10.24
C TYR A 115 -1.39 5.29 -10.53
N LEU A 116 -0.93 5.99 -11.58
CA LEU A 116 -1.42 7.33 -11.94
C LEU A 116 -2.92 7.33 -12.25
N ALA A 117 -3.41 6.29 -12.94
CA ALA A 117 -4.83 6.13 -13.20
C ALA A 117 -5.64 5.93 -11.91
N ALA A 118 -5.13 5.15 -10.96
CA ALA A 118 -5.76 4.99 -9.65
C ALA A 118 -5.72 6.30 -8.84
N ALA A 119 -4.57 6.96 -8.77
CA ALA A 119 -4.32 8.19 -8.01
C ALA A 119 -5.13 9.40 -8.51
N ALA A 120 -5.47 9.42 -9.81
CA ALA A 120 -6.32 10.45 -10.40
C ALA A 120 -7.78 10.38 -9.92
N ARG A 121 -8.21 9.26 -9.34
CA ARG A 121 -9.58 9.11 -8.81
C ARG A 121 -9.68 9.82 -7.47
N PRO A 122 -10.65 10.73 -7.28
CA PRO A 122 -10.83 11.40 -6.00
C PRO A 122 -11.14 10.39 -4.89
N ALA A 123 -10.74 10.71 -3.66
CA ALA A 123 -11.17 10.05 -2.45
C ALA A 123 -12.30 10.84 -1.80
N GLU A 124 -13.36 10.14 -1.38
CA GLU A 124 -14.53 10.74 -0.71
C GLU A 124 -14.27 11.04 0.77
N ALA A 125 -13.20 10.44 1.32
CA ALA A 125 -12.80 10.59 2.70
C ALA A 125 -11.28 10.77 2.80
N LEU A 126 -10.86 11.61 3.73
CA LEU A 126 -9.49 11.66 4.22
C LEU A 126 -9.40 10.78 5.46
N VAL A 127 -8.41 9.88 5.49
CA VAL A 127 -8.11 9.04 6.66
C VAL A 127 -6.74 9.45 7.18
N GLU A 128 -6.70 9.89 8.44
CA GLU A 128 -5.49 10.26 9.16
C GLU A 128 -5.35 9.30 10.33
N ALA A 129 -4.12 8.79 10.54
CA ALA A 129 -3.84 7.84 11.61
C ALA A 129 -2.58 8.27 12.37
N GLU A 130 -2.68 8.24 13.69
CA GLU A 130 -1.56 8.46 14.61
C GLU A 130 -1.46 7.24 15.52
N PHE A 131 -0.23 6.76 15.76
CA PHE A 131 -0.02 5.67 16.70
C PHE A 131 0.96 6.06 17.80
N LYS A 132 0.75 5.49 18.99
CA LYS A 132 1.63 5.64 20.13
C LYS A 132 2.05 4.27 20.64
N LEU A 133 3.37 4.06 20.73
CA LEU A 133 3.93 2.88 21.40
C LEU A 133 3.63 2.93 22.90
N THR A 134 3.26 1.78 23.45
CA THR A 134 3.05 1.59 24.89
C THR A 134 4.10 0.62 25.43
N ASP A 135 4.23 0.55 26.76
CA ASP A 135 5.28 -0.23 27.44
C ASP A 135 5.19 -1.75 27.23
N GLU A 136 4.07 -2.24 26.66
CA GLU A 136 3.72 -3.67 26.59
C GLU A 136 3.82 -4.27 25.17
N ARG A 137 4.60 -3.68 24.26
CA ARG A 137 4.58 -4.03 22.81
C ARG A 137 3.20 -3.90 22.17
N LYS A 138 2.33 -3.08 22.76
CA LYS A 138 1.06 -2.67 22.15
C LYS A 138 1.24 -1.26 21.58
N PHE A 139 0.44 -0.93 20.59
CA PHE A 139 0.29 0.44 20.13
C PHE A 139 -1.17 0.87 20.29
N GLU A 140 -1.37 2.12 20.68
CA GLU A 140 -2.67 2.79 20.61
C GLU A 140 -2.76 3.48 19.26
N LEU A 141 -3.84 3.24 18.51
CA LEU A 141 -4.07 3.80 17.19
C LEU A 141 -5.26 4.76 17.24
N HIS A 142 -5.03 6.03 16.96
CA HIS A 142 -6.08 7.03 16.78
C HIS A 142 -6.27 7.27 15.30
N VAL A 143 -7.48 6.99 14.81
CA VAL A 143 -7.84 7.20 13.40
C VAL A 143 -8.94 8.24 13.32
N ARG A 144 -8.71 9.24 12.47
CA ARG A 144 -9.69 10.27 12.12
C ARG A 144 -10.08 10.09 10.67
N THR A 145 -11.37 10.01 10.41
CA THR A 145 -11.92 10.02 9.06
C THR A 145 -12.72 11.30 8.86
N THR A 146 -12.37 12.05 7.81
CA THR A 146 -13.07 13.28 7.44
C THR A 146 -13.75 13.06 6.09
N TYR A 147 -15.08 13.13 6.05
CA TYR A 147 -15.86 12.97 4.83
C TYR A 147 -16.04 14.30 4.12
N GLY A 148 -15.86 14.30 2.80
CA GLY A 148 -15.99 15.51 2.00
C GLY A 148 -17.43 15.83 1.60
N ARG A 149 -18.37 14.96 1.93
CA ARG A 149 -19.82 15.14 1.77
C ARG A 149 -20.54 14.50 2.95
N ASP A 150 -21.84 14.76 3.02
CA ASP A 150 -22.72 14.06 3.94
C ASP A 150 -22.60 12.53 3.72
N ALA A 151 -22.17 11.83 4.77
CA ALA A 151 -21.89 10.39 4.74
C ALA A 151 -23.10 9.55 5.18
N HIS A 152 -24.27 10.15 5.39
CA HIS A 152 -25.49 9.40 5.67
C HIS A 152 -25.75 8.34 4.58
N ASN A 153 -25.76 7.06 4.98
CA ASN A 153 -25.96 5.86 4.14
C ASN A 153 -24.77 5.40 3.26
N LEU A 154 -23.53 5.78 3.57
CA LEU A 154 -22.36 5.17 2.92
C LEU A 154 -21.93 3.90 3.69
N ASP A 155 -21.70 2.77 3.00
CA ASP A 155 -21.04 1.57 3.57
C ASP A 155 -19.53 1.77 3.47
N LEU A 156 -18.98 2.56 4.41
CA LEU A 156 -17.55 2.80 4.51
C LEU A 156 -16.97 1.91 5.58
N ARG A 157 -15.80 1.35 5.26
CA ARG A 157 -15.15 0.37 6.13
C ARG A 157 -13.70 0.70 6.34
N LEU A 158 -13.26 0.51 7.57
CA LEU A 158 -11.86 0.68 7.96
C LEU A 158 -11.23 -0.68 8.17
N ALA A 159 -10.10 -0.92 7.50
CA ALA A 159 -9.22 -2.05 7.76
C ALA A 159 -7.84 -1.52 8.11
N TYR A 160 -7.20 -2.16 9.08
CA TYR A 160 -5.87 -1.81 9.56
C TYR A 160 -4.91 -2.94 9.24
N VAL A 161 -3.76 -2.59 8.69
CA VAL A 161 -2.75 -3.58 8.26
C VAL A 161 -1.45 -3.31 8.99
N VAL A 162 -0.89 -4.35 9.59
CA VAL A 162 0.45 -4.31 10.18
C VAL A 162 1.44 -4.78 9.12
N LEU A 163 2.35 -3.90 8.75
CA LEU A 163 3.44 -4.16 7.80
C LEU A 163 4.76 -4.33 8.55
N GLU A 164 5.60 -5.25 8.08
CA GLU A 164 6.96 -5.46 8.57
C GLU A 164 7.96 -5.29 7.44
N ASP A 165 8.96 -4.44 7.68
CA ASP A 165 10.06 -4.19 6.75
C ASP A 165 11.31 -4.98 7.10
N SER A 166 12.20 -5.15 6.12
CA SER A 166 13.50 -5.80 6.31
C SER A 166 13.39 -7.23 6.87
N VAL A 167 12.34 -7.96 6.48
CA VAL A 167 12.08 -9.34 6.92
C VAL A 167 13.04 -10.31 6.23
N GLY A 168 13.65 -11.20 7.01
CA GLY A 168 14.54 -12.26 6.52
C GLY A 168 15.99 -12.10 7.00
N PRO A 169 16.99 -12.50 6.18
CA PRO A 169 16.86 -12.77 4.76
C PRO A 169 16.37 -14.19 4.45
N TYR A 170 15.48 -14.32 3.45
CA TYR A 170 14.98 -15.60 2.95
C TYR A 170 15.36 -15.84 1.49
N PHE A 171 15.21 -17.09 1.01
CA PHE A 171 15.48 -17.44 -0.38
C PHE A 171 14.27 -17.18 -1.27
N GLN A 172 14.38 -16.20 -2.16
CA GLN A 172 13.42 -15.93 -3.23
C GLN A 172 13.77 -16.73 -4.49
N SER A 173 12.79 -17.47 -5.02
CA SER A 173 12.88 -18.09 -6.35
C SER A 173 12.93 -17.00 -7.42
N ASN A 174 13.81 -17.17 -8.40
CA ASN A 174 14.14 -16.14 -9.38
C ASN A 174 14.27 -16.74 -10.79
N TYR A 175 13.23 -16.59 -11.61
CA TYR A 175 13.22 -17.04 -13.01
C TYR A 175 13.94 -16.07 -13.95
N TYR A 176 14.23 -14.83 -13.53
CA TYR A 176 15.00 -13.88 -14.33
C TYR A 176 16.47 -14.32 -14.50
N ALA A 177 17.00 -15.08 -13.53
CA ALA A 177 18.31 -15.73 -13.63
C ALA A 177 18.42 -16.73 -14.79
N LEU A 178 17.29 -17.19 -15.35
CA LEU A 178 17.27 -18.16 -16.45
C LEU A 178 17.50 -17.52 -17.83
N GLY A 179 17.57 -16.19 -17.92
CA GLY A 179 17.80 -15.48 -19.18
C GLY A 179 16.68 -15.60 -20.22
N LYS A 180 15.49 -16.07 -19.83
CA LYS A 180 14.34 -16.28 -20.73
C LYS A 180 13.53 -15.02 -21.02
N VAL A 181 13.73 -13.97 -20.24
CA VAL A 181 13.06 -12.67 -20.38
C VAL A 181 14.11 -11.59 -20.48
N TYR A 182 14.00 -10.74 -21.50
CA TYR A 182 14.89 -9.59 -21.65
C TYR A 182 14.54 -8.51 -20.62
N VAL A 183 15.53 -8.13 -19.82
CA VAL A 183 15.46 -6.96 -18.92
C VAL A 183 16.57 -6.00 -19.35
N PRO A 184 16.24 -4.77 -19.78
CA PRO A 184 17.25 -3.80 -20.22
C PRO A 184 18.32 -3.57 -19.15
N PRO A 185 19.63 -3.54 -19.50
CA PRO A 185 20.70 -3.22 -18.54
C PRO A 185 20.56 -1.86 -17.84
N THR A 186 19.78 -0.95 -18.43
CA THR A 186 19.46 0.37 -17.86
C THR A 186 18.37 0.31 -16.79
N SER A 187 17.61 -0.78 -16.70
CA SER A 187 16.60 -0.95 -15.66
C SER A 187 17.26 -1.31 -14.33
N PRO A 188 16.91 -0.65 -13.20
CA PRO A 188 17.39 -1.08 -11.88
C PRO A 188 17.01 -2.53 -11.56
N PHE A 189 15.93 -3.05 -12.16
CA PHE A 189 15.51 -4.45 -12.04
C PHE A 189 16.50 -5.45 -12.68
N HIS A 190 17.39 -4.99 -13.56
CA HIS A 190 18.36 -5.85 -14.25
C HIS A 190 19.24 -6.67 -13.30
N VAL A 191 19.44 -6.20 -12.06
CA VAL A 191 20.14 -6.94 -11.01
C VAL A 191 19.56 -8.34 -10.77
N TRP A 192 18.27 -8.57 -11.02
CA TRP A 192 17.65 -9.89 -10.87
C TRP A 192 18.07 -10.89 -11.96
N THR A 193 18.60 -10.43 -13.09
CA THR A 193 19.16 -11.30 -14.14
C THR A 193 20.53 -11.85 -13.78
N THR A 194 21.27 -11.19 -12.88
CA THR A 194 22.62 -11.58 -12.46
C THR A 194 22.64 -12.33 -11.12
N ARG A 195 21.55 -12.24 -10.35
CA ARG A 195 21.35 -13.00 -9.11
C ARG A 195 21.16 -14.50 -9.39
N PRO A 196 21.48 -15.40 -8.43
CA PRO A 196 21.20 -16.82 -8.58
C PRO A 196 19.69 -17.10 -8.70
N SER A 197 19.34 -18.29 -9.20
CA SER A 197 17.96 -18.77 -9.32
C SER A 197 17.23 -18.89 -7.97
N ARG A 198 17.98 -18.93 -6.87
CA ARG A 198 17.50 -18.75 -5.50
C ARG A 198 18.29 -17.62 -4.85
N ALA A 199 17.74 -16.41 -4.84
CA ALA A 199 18.40 -15.23 -4.32
C ALA A 199 18.06 -15.03 -2.84
N ARG A 200 19.07 -14.78 -2.01
CA ARG A 200 18.86 -14.43 -0.59
C ARG A 200 18.56 -12.93 -0.48
N VAL A 201 17.37 -12.57 -0.02
CA VAL A 201 16.88 -11.18 0.01
C VAL A 201 16.11 -10.86 1.29
N TYR A 202 16.00 -9.56 1.59
CA TYR A 202 15.05 -9.04 2.56
C TYR A 202 13.77 -8.62 1.85
N PHE A 203 12.66 -8.67 2.58
CA PHE A 203 11.32 -8.32 2.10
C PHE A 203 10.81 -7.10 2.89
N ASN A 204 10.21 -6.16 2.17
CA ASN A 204 9.57 -4.98 2.75
C ASN A 204 8.05 -5.09 2.64
N ASP A 205 7.34 -4.24 3.38
CA ASP A 205 5.88 -4.10 3.33
C ASP A 205 5.15 -5.44 3.57
N VAL A 206 5.76 -6.36 4.33
CA VAL A 206 5.22 -7.71 4.55
C VAL A 206 3.99 -7.62 5.43
N ALA A 207 2.84 -8.05 4.90
CA ALA A 207 1.61 -8.10 5.68
C ALA A 207 1.70 -9.15 6.79
N ARG A 208 1.66 -8.70 8.05
CA ARG A 208 1.64 -9.57 9.23
C ARG A 208 0.23 -9.81 9.75
N GLU A 209 -0.62 -8.81 9.62
CA GLU A 209 -2.00 -8.86 10.08
C GLU A 209 -2.87 -7.86 9.33
N ILE A 210 -4.13 -8.24 9.08
CA ILE A 210 -5.21 -7.30 8.76
C ILE A 210 -6.34 -7.45 9.77
N TYR A 211 -6.76 -6.33 10.35
CA TYR A 211 -7.84 -6.25 11.34
C TYR A 211 -8.98 -5.36 10.81
N PRO A 212 -10.24 -5.74 11.01
CA PRO A 212 -10.72 -6.99 11.62
C PRO A 212 -10.55 -8.18 10.67
N ASP A 213 -10.60 -7.90 9.36
CA ASP A 213 -10.38 -8.79 8.24
C ASP A 213 -10.24 -7.95 6.95
N ALA A 214 -10.15 -8.63 5.81
CA ALA A 214 -10.13 -7.99 4.50
C ALA A 214 -11.45 -7.32 4.09
N ASN A 215 -12.54 -7.41 4.86
CA ASN A 215 -13.78 -6.68 4.59
C ASN A 215 -13.87 -5.37 5.38
N GLY A 216 -13.10 -5.22 6.46
CA GLY A 216 -13.07 -4.02 7.28
C GLY A 216 -14.20 -3.94 8.31
N LEU A 217 -13.98 -3.13 9.35
CA LEU A 217 -15.00 -2.76 10.33
C LEU A 217 -16.01 -1.83 9.67
N VAL A 218 -17.29 -2.06 9.93
CA VAL A 218 -18.36 -1.10 9.59
C VAL A 218 -18.17 0.14 10.46
N GLY A 219 -18.16 1.32 9.83
CA GLY A 219 -18.01 2.62 10.48
C GLY A 219 -19.10 3.60 10.05
#